data_AF-A0A3P6TY64-F1
#
_entry.id   AF-A0A3P6TY64-F1
#
_cell.length_a   1.000
_cell.length_b   1.000
_cell.length_c   1.000
_cell.angle_alpha   90.00
_cell.angle_beta   90.00
_cell.angle_gamma   90.00
#
_symmetry.space_group_name_H-M   'P 1'
#
loop_
_entity.id
_entity.type
_entity.pdbx_description
1 polymer ?
#
loop_
_entity_poly.entity_id
_entity_poly.type
_entity_poly.pdbx_seq_one_letter_code
_entity_poly.pdbx_strand_id
1 'polypeptide(L)'
;MDFREVDLETPAGTLADSLAQIFMMTTRVELRQQAYRMVGVTNNRDFALAIETRLNEYFKSKQRKLDRRSILQIRGEKDDASVILEHFLKTAGLPPDVVKKFSSKK
;
A
#
# COMPACT_ATOMS: atom_id res chain seq x y z
N MET A 1 17.01 19.93 19.97
CA MET A 1 16.91 18.88 18.94
C MET A 1 15.44 18.56 18.79
N ASP A 2 14.92 18.63 17.57
CA ASP A 2 13.52 18.30 17.28
C ASP A 2 13.44 16.77 17.10
N PHE A 3 12.90 16.07 18.10
CA PHE A 3 12.81 14.61 18.10
C PHE A 3 11.63 14.19 17.24
N ARG A 4 11.86 14.01 15.93
CA ARG A 4 10.82 13.49 15.04
C ARG A 4 10.54 12.03 15.38
N GLU A 5 9.28 11.72 15.59
CA GLU A 5 8.77 10.37 15.85
C GLU A 5 7.92 9.92 14.67
N VAL A 6 7.80 8.60 14.50
CA VAL A 6 6.97 8.00 13.46
C VAL A 6 5.51 8.24 13.82
N ASP A 7 4.70 8.69 12.86
CA ASP A 7 3.29 8.99 13.09
C ASP A 7 2.44 7.71 12.96
N LEU A 8 2.27 7.02 14.10
CA LEU A 8 1.53 5.78 14.19
C LEU A 8 0.03 5.92 13.92
N GLU A 9 -0.53 7.14 13.92
CA GLU A 9 -1.93 7.35 13.56
C GLU A 9 -2.16 7.24 12.04
N THR A 10 -1.08 7.19 11.25
CA THR A 10 -1.15 7.03 9.80
C THR A 10 -0.86 5.60 9.34
N PRO A 11 -1.47 5.15 8.22
CA PRO A 11 -1.10 3.88 7.60
C PRO A 11 0.39 3.79 7.24
N ALA A 12 1.00 4.91 6.84
CA ALA A 12 2.42 4.96 6.49
C ALA A 12 3.30 4.75 7.72
N GLY A 13 3.01 5.42 8.84
CA GLY A 13 3.76 5.26 10.07
C GLY A 13 3.57 3.89 10.70
N THR A 14 2.35 3.35 10.71
CA THR A 14 2.09 1.97 11.18
C THR A 14 2.89 0.93 10.39
N LEU A 15 2.93 1.05 9.06
CA LEU A 15 3.69 0.15 8.19
C LEU A 15 5.20 0.31 8.40
N ALA A 16 5.68 1.55 8.53
CA ALA A 16 7.08 1.83 8.75
C ALA A 16 7.59 1.29 10.09
N ASP A 17 6.80 1.47 11.15
CA ASP A 17 7.08 0.92 12.48
C ASP A 17 7.10 -0.61 12.47
N SER A 18 6.07 -1.24 11.87
CA SER A 18 6.00 -2.71 11.74
C SER A 18 7.22 -3.28 11.01
N LEU A 19 7.63 -2.64 9.92
CA LEU A 19 8.85 -3.03 9.18
C LEU A 19 10.11 -2.87 10.04
N ALA A 20 10.24 -1.74 10.73
CA ALA A 20 11.37 -1.49 11.61
C ALA A 20 11.45 -2.52 12.76
N GLN A 21 10.32 -2.94 13.32
CA GLN A 21 10.27 -4.01 14.33
C GLN A 21 10.70 -5.36 13.76
N ILE A 22 10.23 -5.74 12.56
CA ILE A 22 10.65 -6.98 11.88
C ILE A 22 12.17 -6.98 11.66
N PHE A 23 12.74 -5.86 11.21
CA PHE A 23 14.19 -5.74 11.02
C PHE A 23 14.97 -5.77 12.34
N MET A 24 14.43 -5.24 13.43
CA MET A 24 15.03 -5.40 14.77
C MET A 24 15.07 -6.85 15.22
N MET A 25 13.99 -7.60 14.97
CA MET A 25 13.84 -9.00 15.37
C MET A 25 14.60 -9.98 14.46
N THR A 26 15.08 -9.55 13.29
CA THR A 26 15.82 -10.44 12.39
C THR A 26 17.15 -10.87 13.00
N THR A 27 17.40 -12.19 12.99
CA THR A 27 18.67 -12.76 13.46
C THR A 27 19.81 -12.52 12.46
N ARG A 28 19.50 -12.20 11.21
CA ARG A 28 20.47 -11.93 10.13
C ARG A 28 20.83 -10.45 10.08
N VAL A 29 21.80 -10.05 10.90
CA VAL A 29 22.25 -8.65 11.04
C VAL A 29 22.63 -7.99 9.71
N GLU A 30 23.19 -8.76 8.77
CA GLU A 30 23.57 -8.29 7.43
C GLU A 30 22.38 -7.75 6.63
N LEU A 31 21.21 -8.38 6.72
CA LEU A 31 19.98 -7.93 6.05
C LEU A 31 19.50 -6.60 6.62
N ARG A 32 19.57 -6.44 7.94
CA ARG A 32 19.25 -5.17 8.62
C ARG A 32 20.21 -4.06 8.20
N GLN A 33 21.51 -4.34 8.19
CA GLN A 33 22.50 -3.35 7.75
C GLN A 33 22.34 -2.99 6.26
N GLN A 34 22.00 -3.97 5.41
CA GLN A 34 21.71 -3.71 4.00
C GLN A 34 20.48 -2.81 3.84
N ALA A 35 19.40 -3.06 4.58
CA ALA A 35 18.20 -2.22 4.55
C ALA A 35 18.50 -0.79 5.00
N TYR A 36 19.32 -0.60 6.03
CA TYR A 36 19.76 0.72 6.47
C TYR A 36 20.56 1.46 5.38
N ARG A 37 21.50 0.77 4.72
CA ARG A 37 22.26 1.35 3.59
C ARG A 37 21.36 1.75 2.42
N MET A 38 20.33 0.97 2.10
CA MET A 38 19.39 1.27 1.00
C MET A 38 18.58 2.55 1.22
N VAL A 39 18.41 2.96 2.48
CA VAL A 39 17.71 4.21 2.83
C VAL A 39 18.64 5.30 3.36
N GLY A 40 19.96 5.06 3.37
CA GLY A 40 20.98 6.04 3.76
C GLY A 40 21.03 6.33 5.26
N VAL A 41 20.62 5.40 6.10
CA VAL A 41 20.59 5.55 7.57
C VAL A 41 21.49 4.52 8.25
N THR A 42 21.69 4.65 9.55
CA THR A 42 22.56 3.76 10.35
C THR A 42 21.86 3.12 11.54
N ASN A 43 20.65 3.55 11.88
CA ASN A 43 19.89 3.04 13.03
C ASN A 43 18.41 2.80 12.69
N ASN A 44 17.73 2.07 13.57
CA ASN A 44 16.36 1.61 13.33
C ASN A 44 15.32 2.73 13.35
N ARG A 45 15.52 3.75 14.18
CA ARG A 45 14.60 4.88 14.30
C ARG A 45 14.57 5.67 13.00
N ASP A 46 15.75 6.03 12.51
CA ASP A 46 15.89 6.78 11.25
C ASP A 46 15.42 5.93 10.06
N PHE A 47 15.61 4.61 10.13
CA PHE A 47 15.04 3.68 9.16
C PHE A 47 13.51 3.77 9.11
N ALA A 48 12.82 3.72 10.26
CA ALA A 48 11.37 3.84 10.30
C ALA A 48 10.89 5.18 9.71
N LEU A 49 11.50 6.29 10.11
CA LEU A 49 11.18 7.63 9.58
C LEU A 49 11.40 7.74 8.06
N ALA A 50 12.48 7.15 7.56
CA ALA A 50 12.79 7.14 6.13
C ALA A 50 11.77 6.32 5.33
N ILE A 51 11.34 5.17 5.86
CA ILE A 51 10.31 4.34 5.24
C ILE A 51 8.96 5.03 5.27
N GLU A 52 8.56 5.63 6.40
CA GLU A 52 7.33 6.40 6.53
C GLU A 52 7.29 7.54 5.50
N THR A 53 8.38 8.29 5.35
CA THR A 53 8.49 9.38 4.38
C THR A 53 8.27 8.86 2.95
N ARG A 54 8.94 7.77 2.57
CA ARG A 54 8.80 7.16 1.24
C ARG A 54 7.37 6.64 0.99
N LEU A 55 6.75 6.03 1.99
CA LEU A 55 5.36 5.56 1.90
C LEU A 55 4.39 6.73 1.75
N ASN A 56 4.58 7.79 2.52
CA ASN A 56 3.78 9.02 2.41
C ASN A 56 3.93 9.70 1.05
N GLU A 57 5.15 9.75 0.49
CA GLU A 57 5.38 10.24 -0.88
C GLU A 57 4.69 9.36 -1.92
N TYR A 58 4.79 8.05 -1.77
CA TYR A 58 4.10 7.10 -2.65
C TYR A 58 2.60 7.31 -2.61
N PHE A 59 1.98 7.36 -1.42
CA PHE A 59 0.56 7.60 -1.25
C PHE A 59 0.14 8.96 -1.82
N LYS A 60 0.88 10.04 -1.55
CA LYS A 60 0.62 11.36 -2.15
C LYS A 60 0.72 11.34 -3.67
N SER A 61 1.69 10.64 -4.25
CA SER A 61 1.85 10.53 -5.71
C SER A 61 0.71 9.72 -6.35
N LYS A 62 0.24 8.67 -5.67
CA LYS A 62 -0.89 7.84 -6.12
C LYS A 62 -2.22 8.55 -5.95
N GLN A 63 -2.41 9.26 -4.84
CA GLN A 63 -3.58 10.08 -4.59
C GLN A 63 -3.67 11.24 -5.58
N ARG A 64 -2.56 11.95 -5.87
CA ARG A 64 -2.52 12.94 -6.96
C ARG A 64 -2.83 12.34 -8.33
N LYS A 65 -2.40 11.10 -8.59
CA LYS A 65 -2.77 10.39 -9.83
C LYS A 65 -4.25 10.05 -9.84
N LEU A 66 -4.82 9.62 -8.72
CA LEU A 66 -6.26 9.35 -8.56
C LEU A 66 -7.09 10.63 -8.74
N ASP A 67 -6.69 11.73 -8.12
CA ASP A 67 -7.36 13.04 -8.19
C ASP A 67 -7.29 13.67 -9.59
N ARG A 68 -6.26 13.31 -10.39
CA ARG A 68 -6.12 13.74 -11.78
C ARG A 68 -6.82 12.81 -12.78
N ARG A 69 -7.40 11.70 -12.34
CA ARG A 69 -8.16 10.83 -13.25
C ARG A 69 -9.41 11.56 -13.69
N SER A 70 -9.66 11.55 -14.99
CA SER A 70 -10.97 11.99 -15.47
C SER A 70 -12.04 11.00 -14.99
N ILE A 71 -13.27 11.47 -14.82
CA ILE A 71 -14.43 10.63 -14.50
C ILE A 71 -14.56 9.45 -15.50
N LEU A 72 -14.13 9.66 -16.75
CA LEU A 72 -14.08 8.64 -17.79
C LEU A 72 -13.06 7.54 -17.51
N GLN A 73 -11.85 7.89 -17.04
CA GLN A 73 -10.83 6.91 -16.66
C GLN A 73 -11.28 6.08 -15.45
N ILE A 74 -11.89 6.72 -14.45
CA ILE A 74 -12.43 6.02 -13.28
C ILE A 74 -13.57 5.07 -13.69
N ARG A 75 -14.45 5.49 -14.61
CA ARG A 75 -15.48 4.61 -15.17
C ARG A 75 -14.90 3.44 -15.96
N GLY A 76 -13.87 3.67 -16.77
CA GLY A 76 -13.18 2.61 -17.51
C GLY A 76 -12.59 1.57 -16.56
N GLU A 77 -11.84 2.00 -15.55
CA GLU A 77 -11.27 1.08 -14.56
C GLU A 77 -12.35 0.33 -13.76
N LYS A 78 -13.48 0.97 -13.43
CA LYS A 78 -14.63 0.31 -12.79
C LYS A 78 -15.25 -0.75 -13.71
N ASP A 79 -15.42 -0.42 -14.99
CA ASP A 79 -15.98 -1.35 -15.98
C ASP A 79 -15.04 -2.55 -16.20
N ASP A 80 -13.73 -2.31 -16.29
CA ASP A 80 -12.71 -3.38 -16.37
C ASP A 80 -12.70 -4.27 -15.11
N ALA A 81 -12.77 -3.65 -13.93
CA ALA A 81 -12.83 -4.39 -12.66
C ALA A 81 -14.12 -5.23 -12.56
N SER A 82 -15.26 -4.73 -13.05
CA SER A 82 -16.51 -5.48 -13.10
C SER A 82 -16.40 -6.72 -14.01
N VAL A 83 -15.73 -6.61 -15.16
CA VAL A 83 -15.49 -7.76 -16.05
C VAL A 83 -14.61 -8.82 -15.38
N ILE A 84 -13.52 -8.38 -14.73
CA ILE A 84 -12.62 -9.29 -14.02
C ILE A 84 -13.35 -9.98 -12.85
N LEU A 85 -14.10 -9.23 -12.05
CA LEU A 85 -14.87 -9.76 -10.93
C LEU A 85 -15.90 -10.79 -11.41
N GLU A 86 -16.64 -10.49 -12.47
CA GLU A 86 -17.59 -11.42 -13.07
C GLU A 86 -16.92 -12.73 -13.50
N HIS A 87 -15.75 -12.64 -14.13
CA HIS A 87 -14.99 -13.81 -14.54
C HIS A 87 -14.54 -14.66 -13.34
N PHE A 88 -14.03 -14.02 -12.28
CA PHE A 88 -13.65 -14.71 -11.05
C PHE A 88 -14.83 -15.41 -10.39
N LEU A 89 -15.97 -14.73 -10.26
CA LEU A 89 -17.15 -15.29 -9.59
C LEU A 89 -17.74 -16.47 -10.39
N LYS A 90 -17.76 -16.39 -11.72
CA LYS A 90 -18.14 -17.52 -12.59
C LYS A 90 -17.19 -18.71 -12.43
N THR A 91 -15.89 -18.44 -12.40
CA THR A 91 -14.85 -19.48 -12.24
C THR A 91 -14.93 -20.14 -10.86
N ALA A 92 -15.32 -19.38 -9.82
CA ALA A 92 -15.57 -19.89 -8.48
C ALA A 92 -16.88 -20.70 -8.35
N GLY A 93 -17.65 -20.86 -9.43
CA GLY A 93 -18.86 -21.68 -9.45
C GLY A 93 -20.09 -21.02 -8.82
N LEU A 94 -20.11 -19.70 -8.68
CA LEU A 94 -21.26 -19.00 -8.11
C LEU A 94 -22.47 -19.02 -9.07
N PRO A 95 -23.70 -19.12 -8.53
CA PRO A 95 -24.92 -19.05 -9.31
C PRO A 95 -25.02 -17.77 -10.15
N PRO A 96 -25.50 -17.83 -11.41
CA PRO A 96 -25.53 -16.68 -12.32
C PRO A 96 -26.31 -15.46 -11.81
N ASP A 97 -27.35 -15.69 -11.01
CA ASP A 97 -28.16 -14.66 -10.34
C ASP A 97 -27.37 -13.88 -9.30
N VAL A 98 -26.49 -14.56 -8.56
CA VAL A 98 -25.57 -13.95 -7.59
C VAL A 98 -24.50 -13.15 -8.32
N VAL A 99 -23.90 -13.70 -9.38
CA VAL A 99 -22.91 -13.00 -10.21
C VAL A 99 -23.49 -11.72 -10.81
N LYS A 100 -24.72 -11.77 -11.36
CA LYS A 100 -25.39 -10.63 -11.97
C LYS A 100 -25.64 -9.47 -11.00
N LYS A 101 -25.82 -9.77 -9.71
CA LYS A 101 -25.98 -8.76 -8.65
C LYS A 101 -24.72 -7.93 -8.42
N PHE A 102 -23.53 -8.50 -8.66
CA PHE A 102 -22.24 -7.81 -8.53
C PHE A 102 -21.79 -7.10 -9.81
N SER A 103 -22.21 -7.60 -10.98
CA SER A 103 -21.92 -6.97 -12.29
C SER A 103 -22.87 -5.83 -12.66
N SER A 104 -24.08 -5.76 -12.06
CA SER A 104 -25.10 -4.79 -12.44
C SER A 104 -24.84 -3.42 -11.80
N LYS A 105 -24.48 -2.43 -12.64
CA LYS A 105 -24.35 -1.01 -12.27
C LYS A 105 -25.59 -0.50 -11.51
N LYS A 106 -25.36 0.09 -10.33
CA LYS A 106 -26.05 1.33 -9.93
C LYS A 106 -25.09 2.50 -10.18
#